data_AF-A0A937RDF4-F1
#
_entry.id   AF-A0A937RDF4-F1
#
_cell.length_a   1.000
_cell.length_b   1.000
_cell.length_c   1.000
_cell.angle_alpha   90.00
_cell.angle_beta   90.00
_cell.angle_gamma   90.00
#
_symmetry.space_group_name_H-M   'P 1'
#
loop_
_entity.id
_entity.type
_entity.pdbx_description
1 polymer ?
#
loop_
_entity_poly.entity_id
_entity_poly.type
_entity_poly.pdbx_seq_one_letter_code
_entity_poly.pdbx_strand_id
1 'polypeptide(L)'
;MAWLSGLILLCSSQFVHLTALARTDMMLCLFITLAIYFFLLAHQDEGRKARYPFLMWSALGLGTLTKGPVALLGLLVVLAFLACRRELGFVKRLRVGWGALLWLGIALAWFLPALAVGGREFYRIVVLNEMAHRVLASGSRVGKGKPVYYLVGHFVSGFLPWCLLVPPALAAFWRSRRDASGRPMLLPVVWLLTVLV
;
A
#
# COMPACT_ATOMS: atom_id res chain seq x y z
N MET A 1 20.03 -6.04 11.43
CA MET A 1 19.18 -4.83 11.36
C MET A 1 17.69 -5.13 11.12
N ALA A 2 17.26 -6.29 10.57
CA ALA A 2 15.82 -6.58 10.33
C ALA A 2 14.98 -6.82 11.61
N TRP A 3 15.58 -7.34 12.67
CA TRP A 3 14.88 -7.63 13.94
C TRP A 3 14.42 -6.37 14.68
N LEU A 4 15.18 -5.26 14.57
CA LEU A 4 14.80 -3.96 15.14
C LEU A 4 13.54 -3.38 14.49
N SER A 5 13.42 -3.49 13.16
CA SER A 5 12.21 -3.05 12.45
C SER A 5 10.97 -3.85 12.89
N GLY A 6 11.13 -5.15 13.16
CA GLY A 6 10.07 -6.00 13.71
C GLY A 6 9.65 -5.59 15.11
N LEU A 7 10.62 -5.29 15.99
CA LEU A 7 10.34 -4.81 17.36
C LEU A 7 9.65 -3.45 17.37
N ILE A 8 10.05 -2.52 16.50
CA ILE A 8 9.40 -1.20 16.36
C ILE A 8 7.94 -1.36 15.93
N LEU A 9 7.66 -2.27 14.99
CA LEU A 9 6.29 -2.60 14.55
C LEU A 9 5.46 -3.20 15.69
N LEU A 10 6.01 -4.18 16.42
CA LEU A 10 5.33 -4.85 17.54
C LEU A 10 5.08 -3.90 18.72
N CYS A 11 5.95 -2.94 18.96
CA CYS A 11 5.81 -1.93 20.01
C CYS A 11 5.03 -0.68 19.56
N SER A 12 4.48 -0.66 18.34
CA SER A 12 3.63 0.43 17.88
C SER A 12 2.21 0.24 18.44
N SER A 13 1.78 1.18 19.28
CA SER A 13 0.48 1.10 19.98
C SER A 13 -0.70 0.94 19.02
N GLN A 14 -0.65 1.61 17.86
CA GLN A 14 -1.69 1.52 16.84
C GLN A 14 -1.71 0.16 16.14
N PHE A 15 -0.56 -0.47 15.93
CA PHE A 15 -0.49 -1.80 15.30
C PHE A 15 -1.07 -2.88 16.22
N VAL A 16 -0.72 -2.85 17.51
CA VAL A 16 -1.27 -3.77 18.52
C VAL A 16 -2.77 -3.57 18.69
N HIS A 17 -3.22 -2.31 18.79
CA HIS A 17 -4.62 -1.98 18.97
C HIS A 17 -5.49 -2.41 17.77
N LEU A 18 -5.05 -2.13 16.53
CA LEU A 18 -5.79 -2.50 15.33
C LEU A 18 -5.78 -4.01 15.07
N THR A 19 -4.71 -4.71 15.47
CA THR A 19 -4.64 -6.18 15.39
C THR A 19 -5.60 -6.83 16.40
N ALA A 20 -5.67 -6.30 17.62
CA ALA A 20 -6.61 -6.77 18.64
C ALA A 20 -8.08 -6.56 18.25
N LEU A 21 -8.37 -5.55 17.42
CA LEU A 21 -9.71 -5.25 16.92
C LEU A 21 -10.13 -6.09 15.69
N ALA A 22 -9.27 -7.02 15.22
CA ALA A 22 -9.52 -7.88 14.05
C ALA A 22 -10.04 -7.10 12.82
N ARG A 23 -9.60 -5.84 12.66
CA ARG A 23 -10.12 -4.96 11.62
C ARG A 23 -9.46 -5.29 10.29
N THR A 24 -10.24 -5.26 9.20
CA THR A 24 -9.77 -5.53 7.82
C THR A 24 -8.62 -4.62 7.37
N ASP A 25 -8.40 -3.50 8.06
CA ASP A 25 -7.27 -2.60 7.89
C ASP A 25 -5.90 -3.27 8.05
N MET A 26 -5.76 -4.20 9.00
CA MET A 26 -4.48 -4.90 9.21
C MET A 26 -4.16 -5.87 8.08
N MET A 27 -5.19 -6.52 7.53
CA MET A 27 -5.03 -7.44 6.40
C MET A 27 -4.68 -6.67 5.11
N LEU A 28 -5.29 -5.50 4.90
CA LEU A 28 -4.90 -4.59 3.82
C LEU A 28 -3.44 -4.13 3.97
N CYS A 29 -3.03 -3.73 5.18
CA CYS A 29 -1.66 -3.32 5.46
C CYS A 29 -0.66 -4.44 5.12
N LEU A 30 -0.95 -5.68 5.53
CA LEU A 30 -0.15 -6.86 5.21
C LEU A 30 -0.01 -7.04 3.70
N PHE A 31 -1.11 -7.02 2.95
CA PHE A 31 -1.08 -7.25 1.50
C PHE A 31 -0.35 -6.16 0.74
N ILE A 32 -0.50 -4.89 1.13
CA ILE A 32 0.25 -3.84 0.47
C ILE A 32 1.74 -3.93 0.82
N THR A 33 2.08 -4.24 2.08
CA THR A 33 3.48 -4.45 2.49
C THR A 33 4.11 -5.61 1.73
N LEU A 34 3.39 -6.73 1.55
CA LEU A 34 3.83 -7.86 0.73
C LEU A 34 4.03 -7.46 -0.74
N ALA A 35 3.12 -6.66 -1.31
CA ALA A 35 3.26 -6.19 -2.68
C ALA A 35 4.55 -5.38 -2.87
N ILE A 36 4.84 -4.45 -1.95
CA ILE A 36 6.07 -3.66 -1.98
C ILE A 36 7.30 -4.54 -1.77
N TYR A 37 7.23 -5.51 -0.86
CA TYR A 37 8.32 -6.43 -0.60
C TYR A 37 8.67 -7.27 -1.84
N PHE A 38 7.67 -7.83 -2.53
CA PHE A 38 7.90 -8.57 -3.78
C PHE A 38 8.35 -7.66 -4.92
N PHE A 39 7.88 -6.41 -4.97
CA PHE A 39 8.42 -5.41 -5.88
C PHE A 39 9.91 -5.17 -5.63
N LEU A 40 10.33 -4.99 -4.37
CA LEU A 40 11.73 -4.81 -4.00
C LEU A 40 12.59 -6.00 -4.42
N LEU A 41 12.11 -7.22 -4.20
CA LEU A 41 12.80 -8.43 -4.66
C LEU A 41 12.89 -8.50 -6.18
N ALA A 42 11.82 -8.14 -6.89
CA ALA A 42 11.84 -8.03 -8.35
C ALA A 42 12.87 -7.00 -8.81
N HIS A 43 12.94 -5.86 -8.12
CA HIS A 43 13.85 -4.75 -8.44
C HIS A 43 15.32 -5.11 -8.20
N GLN A 44 15.64 -5.76 -7.08
CA GLN A 44 16.99 -6.24 -6.75
C GLN A 44 17.48 -7.32 -7.71
N ASP A 45 16.58 -8.20 -8.16
CA ASP A 45 16.87 -9.26 -9.12
C ASP A 45 16.78 -8.77 -10.58
N GLU A 46 16.61 -7.46 -10.79
CA GLU A 46 16.44 -6.79 -12.09
C GLU A 46 15.30 -7.39 -12.95
N GLY A 47 14.34 -8.07 -12.34
CA GLY A 47 13.24 -8.74 -13.02
C GLY A 47 13.60 -10.07 -13.70
N ARG A 48 14.75 -10.68 -13.38
CA ARG A 48 15.16 -12.00 -13.93
C ARG A 48 14.17 -13.09 -13.52
N LYS A 49 13.76 -13.14 -12.25
CA LYS A 49 12.80 -14.10 -11.72
C LYS A 49 11.37 -13.60 -11.88
N ALA A 50 10.66 -14.23 -12.82
CA ALA A 50 9.23 -14.06 -13.09
C ALA A 50 8.32 -14.09 -11.86
N ARG A 51 8.68 -14.89 -10.86
CA ARG A 51 7.84 -15.17 -9.68
C ARG A 51 7.56 -13.91 -8.84
N TYR A 52 8.51 -12.98 -8.75
CA TYR A 52 8.35 -11.83 -7.85
C TYR A 52 7.29 -10.83 -8.34
N PRO A 53 7.27 -10.43 -9.62
CA PRO A 53 6.14 -9.67 -10.15
C PRO A 53 4.79 -10.37 -9.94
N PHE A 54 4.70 -11.68 -10.21
CA PHE A 54 3.43 -12.40 -10.01
C PHE A 54 2.98 -12.40 -8.55
N LEU A 55 3.89 -12.64 -7.60
CA LEU A 55 3.58 -12.56 -6.17
C LEU A 55 3.15 -11.15 -5.72
N MET A 56 3.75 -10.10 -6.30
CA MET A 56 3.31 -8.72 -6.10
C MET A 56 1.86 -8.54 -6.58
N TRP A 57 1.54 -8.97 -7.80
CA TRP A 57 0.19 -8.86 -8.36
C TRP A 57 -0.83 -9.70 -7.58
N SER A 58 -0.46 -10.88 -7.10
CA SER A 58 -1.30 -11.69 -6.22
C SER A 58 -1.59 -10.98 -4.89
N ALA A 59 -0.58 -10.38 -4.26
CA ALA A 59 -0.76 -9.61 -3.02
C ALA A 59 -1.69 -8.42 -3.24
N LEU A 60 -1.54 -7.68 -4.35
CA LEU A 60 -2.47 -6.60 -4.72
C LEU A 60 -3.90 -7.12 -4.96
N GLY A 61 -4.05 -8.30 -5.56
CA GLY A 61 -5.36 -8.92 -5.83
C GLY A 61 -6.07 -9.29 -4.54
N LEU A 62 -5.35 -9.95 -3.62
CA LEU A 62 -5.86 -10.29 -2.29
C LEU A 62 -6.19 -9.04 -1.46
N GLY A 63 -5.35 -8.00 -1.52
CA GLY A 63 -5.65 -6.70 -0.91
C GLY A 63 -6.95 -6.10 -1.47
N THR A 64 -7.16 -6.22 -2.78
CA THR A 64 -8.37 -5.72 -3.45
C THR A 64 -9.61 -6.48 -3.01
N LEU A 65 -9.51 -7.78 -2.77
CA LEU A 65 -10.60 -8.57 -2.19
C LEU A 65 -10.96 -8.13 -0.77
N THR A 66 -9.97 -7.75 0.05
CA THR A 66 -10.24 -7.37 1.44
C THR A 66 -10.93 -6.01 1.60
N LYS A 67 -10.48 -5.00 0.86
CA LYS A 67 -10.93 -3.61 1.08
C LYS A 67 -11.15 -2.82 -0.21
N GLY A 68 -11.19 -3.51 -1.35
CA GLY A 68 -11.43 -2.90 -2.65
C GLY A 68 -10.22 -2.21 -3.27
N PRO A 69 -10.43 -1.25 -4.18
CA PRO A 69 -9.38 -0.64 -4.99
C PRO A 69 -8.34 0.16 -4.17
N VAL A 70 -8.57 0.37 -2.88
CA VAL A 70 -7.60 0.98 -1.95
C VAL A 70 -6.26 0.20 -1.95
N ALA A 71 -6.27 -1.10 -2.21
CA ALA A 71 -5.03 -1.89 -2.34
C ALA A 71 -4.12 -1.41 -3.48
N LEU A 72 -4.66 -0.73 -4.50
CA LEU A 72 -3.89 -0.14 -5.60
C LEU A 72 -2.98 1.00 -5.14
N LEU A 73 -3.14 1.52 -3.90
CA LEU A 73 -2.15 2.41 -3.29
C LEU A 73 -0.75 1.78 -3.28
N GLY A 74 -0.65 0.45 -3.11
CA GLY A 74 0.62 -0.26 -3.23
C GLY A 74 1.27 -0.09 -4.60
N LEU A 75 0.47 -0.18 -5.67
CA LEU A 75 0.92 0.05 -7.03
C LEU A 75 1.32 1.52 -7.26
N LEU A 76 0.55 2.46 -6.71
CA LEU A 76 0.86 3.88 -6.79
C LEU A 76 2.21 4.19 -6.14
N VAL A 77 2.52 3.59 -4.98
CA VAL A 77 3.83 3.76 -4.34
C VAL A 77 4.96 3.19 -5.19
N VAL A 78 4.77 2.01 -5.78
CA VAL A 78 5.74 1.41 -6.70
C VAL A 78 6.03 2.33 -7.89
N LEU A 79 4.98 2.89 -8.50
CA LEU A 79 5.11 3.81 -9.63
C LEU A 79 5.77 5.13 -9.21
N ALA A 80 5.40 5.70 -8.07
CA ALA A 80 6.01 6.90 -7.52
C ALA A 80 7.50 6.69 -7.21
N PHE A 81 7.86 5.52 -6.68
CA PHE A 81 9.26 5.15 -6.43
C PHE A 81 10.06 5.08 -7.73
N LEU A 82 9.53 4.39 -8.76
CA LEU A 82 10.17 4.32 -10.07
C LEU A 82 10.26 5.69 -10.76
N ALA A 83 9.24 6.55 -10.62
CA ALA A 83 9.25 7.90 -11.14
C ALA A 83 10.33 8.77 -10.47
N CYS A 84 10.43 8.71 -9.14
CA CYS A 84 11.47 9.40 -8.37
C CYS A 84 12.88 8.94 -8.77
N ARG A 85 13.03 7.64 -9.11
CA ARG A 85 14.27 7.05 -9.62
C ARG A 85 14.54 7.32 -11.10
N ARG A 86 13.57 7.87 -11.85
CA ARG A 86 13.58 7.96 -13.32
C ARG A 86 13.78 6.60 -14.01
N GLU A 87 13.34 5.53 -13.36
CA GLU A 87 13.47 4.13 -13.80
C GLU A 87 12.12 3.56 -14.27
N LEU A 88 11.25 4.40 -14.84
CA LEU A 88 9.92 3.99 -15.32
C LEU A 88 9.98 2.86 -16.37
N GLY A 89 11.11 2.69 -17.07
CA GLY A 89 11.33 1.55 -17.97
C GLY A 89 11.25 0.19 -17.26
N PHE A 90 11.50 0.13 -15.96
CA PHE A 90 11.41 -1.08 -15.15
C PHE A 90 9.96 -1.61 -15.05
N VAL A 91 8.95 -0.77 -15.29
CA VAL A 91 7.53 -1.19 -15.31
C VAL A 91 7.30 -2.34 -16.29
N LYS A 92 7.99 -2.36 -17.44
CA LYS A 92 7.90 -3.47 -18.40
C LYS A 92 8.34 -4.81 -17.79
N ARG A 93 9.30 -4.78 -16.87
CA ARG A 93 9.80 -5.97 -16.15
C ARG A 93 8.85 -6.46 -15.05
N LEU A 94 7.86 -5.65 -14.67
CA LEU A 94 6.79 -6.05 -13.76
C LEU A 94 5.68 -6.88 -14.43
N ARG A 95 5.84 -7.21 -15.72
CA ARG A 95 4.90 -8.06 -16.48
C ARG A 95 3.46 -7.56 -16.38
N VAL A 96 3.26 -6.25 -16.50
CA VAL A 96 1.98 -5.57 -16.19
C VAL A 96 0.78 -6.21 -16.87
N GLY A 97 0.89 -6.68 -18.13
CA GLY A 97 -0.22 -7.36 -18.81
C GLY A 97 -0.68 -8.63 -18.08
N TRP A 98 0.22 -9.61 -17.93
CA TRP A 98 -0.08 -10.87 -17.23
C TRP A 98 -0.37 -10.67 -15.74
N GLY A 99 0.31 -9.71 -15.12
CA GLY A 99 0.11 -9.34 -13.74
C GLY A 99 -1.26 -8.71 -13.46
N ALA A 100 -1.69 -7.78 -14.32
CA ALA A 100 -3.02 -7.18 -14.23
C ALA A 100 -4.11 -8.23 -14.49
N LEU A 101 -3.89 -9.17 -15.42
CA LEU A 101 -4.82 -10.27 -15.63
C LEU A 101 -4.94 -11.17 -14.40
N LEU A 102 -3.82 -11.48 -13.73
CA LEU A 102 -3.82 -12.26 -12.49
C LEU A 102 -4.54 -11.50 -11.36
N TRP A 103 -4.23 -10.22 -11.17
CA TRP A 103 -4.89 -9.35 -10.20
C TRP A 103 -6.41 -9.30 -10.45
N LEU A 104 -6.81 -9.08 -11.70
CA LEU A 104 -8.20 -9.01 -12.10
C LEU A 104 -8.89 -10.37 -11.91
N GLY A 105 -8.24 -11.47 -12.26
CA GLY A 105 -8.75 -12.82 -12.03
C GLY A 105 -9.01 -13.10 -10.54
N ILE A 106 -8.09 -12.73 -9.67
CA ILE A 106 -8.26 -12.88 -8.21
C ILE A 106 -9.42 -12.02 -7.71
N ALA A 107 -9.50 -10.76 -8.12
CA ALA A 107 -10.60 -9.87 -7.72
C ALA A 107 -11.95 -10.41 -8.23
N LEU A 108 -12.04 -10.74 -9.52
CA LEU A 108 -13.27 -11.20 -10.15
C LEU A 108 -13.73 -12.58 -9.68
N ALA A 109 -12.83 -13.44 -9.20
CA ALA A 109 -13.18 -14.77 -8.70
C ALA A 109 -14.25 -14.72 -7.60
N TRP A 110 -14.26 -13.67 -6.79
CA TRP A 110 -15.30 -13.45 -5.78
C TRP A 110 -16.39 -12.49 -6.24
N PHE A 111 -16.01 -11.41 -6.94
CA PHE A 111 -16.98 -10.40 -7.38
C PHE A 111 -18.02 -10.93 -8.37
N LEU A 112 -17.65 -11.84 -9.27
CA LEU A 112 -18.59 -12.38 -10.27
C LEU A 112 -19.69 -13.25 -9.64
N PRO A 113 -19.38 -14.25 -8.79
CA PRO A 113 -20.42 -14.99 -8.06
C PRO A 113 -21.29 -14.08 -7.18
N ALA A 114 -20.68 -13.12 -6.47
CA ALA A 114 -21.40 -12.20 -5.61
C ALA A 114 -22.38 -11.32 -6.41
N LEU A 115 -21.97 -10.86 -7.59
CA LEU A 115 -22.82 -10.12 -8.52
C LEU A 115 -23.93 -11.00 -9.10
N ALA A 116 -23.65 -12.26 -9.41
CA ALA A 116 -24.64 -13.20 -9.94
C ALA A 116 -25.75 -13.49 -8.92
N VAL A 117 -25.40 -13.63 -7.64
CA VAL A 117 -26.37 -13.87 -6.55
C VAL A 117 -27.08 -12.58 -6.11
N GLY A 118 -26.33 -11.49 -5.96
CA GLY A 118 -26.84 -10.23 -5.41
C GLY A 118 -27.49 -9.29 -6.43
N GLY A 119 -27.30 -9.54 -7.73
CA GLY A 119 -27.92 -8.79 -8.82
C GLY A 119 -27.65 -7.29 -8.81
N ARG A 120 -28.62 -6.51 -9.29
CA ARG A 120 -28.51 -5.04 -9.42
C ARG A 120 -28.31 -4.31 -8.10
N GLU A 121 -28.88 -4.82 -7.00
CA GLU A 121 -28.77 -4.16 -5.71
C GLU A 121 -27.37 -4.29 -5.11
N PHE A 122 -26.74 -5.47 -5.26
CA PHE A 122 -25.34 -5.66 -4.90
C PHE A 122 -24.41 -4.72 -5.68
N TYR A 123 -24.61 -4.60 -7.00
CA TYR A 123 -23.84 -3.67 -7.82
C TYR A 123 -23.96 -2.22 -7.34
N ARG A 124 -25.19 -1.77 -7.04
CA ARG A 124 -25.45 -0.40 -6.58
C ARG A 124 -24.82 -0.09 -5.22
N ILE A 125 -24.90 -1.03 -4.28
CA ILE A 125 -24.39 -0.81 -2.92
C ILE A 125 -22.86 -0.98 -2.89
N VAL A 126 -22.35 -2.10 -3.39
CA VAL A 126 -20.95 -2.46 -3.21
C VAL A 126 -20.07 -1.79 -4.26
N VAL A 127 -20.42 -1.88 -5.54
CA VAL A 127 -19.55 -1.35 -6.62
C VAL A 127 -19.69 0.16 -6.73
N LEU A 128 -20.92 0.67 -6.79
CA LEU A 128 -21.13 2.12 -6.93
C LEU A 128 -20.88 2.85 -5.60
N ASN A 129 -21.64 2.57 -4.54
CA ASN A 129 -21.55 3.34 -3.29
C ASN A 129 -20.27 3.11 -2.49
N GLU A 130 -19.82 1.86 -2.32
CA GLU A 130 -18.66 1.57 -1.46
C GLU A 130 -17.31 1.64 -2.18
N MET A 131 -17.25 1.33 -3.48
CA MET A 131 -15.99 1.40 -4.25
C MET A 131 -15.87 2.73 -5.01
N ALA A 132 -16.81 3.05 -5.91
CA ALA A 132 -16.68 4.20 -6.81
C ALA A 132 -16.83 5.54 -6.08
N HIS A 133 -17.90 5.73 -5.31
CA HIS A 133 -18.13 6.98 -4.57
C HIS A 133 -17.07 7.24 -3.48
N ARG A 134 -16.45 6.19 -2.95
CA ARG A 134 -15.41 6.29 -1.92
C ARG A 134 -14.04 6.64 -2.51
N VAL A 135 -13.70 6.10 -3.68
CA VAL A 135 -12.46 6.43 -4.40
C VAL A 135 -12.54 7.80 -5.06
N LEU A 136 -13.68 8.14 -5.65
CA LEU A 136 -13.89 9.43 -6.33
C LEU A 136 -14.17 10.59 -5.36
N ALA A 137 -14.10 10.34 -4.05
CA ALA A 137 -14.44 11.30 -2.99
C ALA A 137 -15.82 11.99 -3.19
N SER A 138 -16.73 11.35 -3.92
CA SER A 138 -18.01 11.90 -4.40
C SER A 138 -19.22 11.26 -3.71
N GLY A 139 -18.99 10.53 -2.61
CA GLY A 139 -20.04 9.96 -1.77
C GLY A 139 -20.35 10.85 -0.57
N SER A 140 -21.64 11.02 -0.27
CA SER A 140 -22.17 11.84 0.84
C SER A 140 -21.70 11.43 2.25
N ARG A 141 -20.95 10.32 2.39
CA ARG A 141 -20.36 9.80 3.63
C ARG A 141 -18.82 9.93 3.69
N VAL A 142 -18.19 10.46 2.64
CA VAL A 142 -16.80 10.89 2.70
C VAL A 142 -16.81 12.10 3.62
N GLY A 143 -16.41 11.89 4.88
CA GLY A 143 -16.41 12.93 5.88
C GLY A 143 -15.79 14.20 5.29
N LYS A 144 -16.53 15.32 5.37
CA LYS A 144 -16.07 16.68 5.03
C LYS A 144 -14.57 16.75 5.26
N GLY A 145 -13.81 16.98 4.18
CA GLY A 145 -12.35 16.79 4.11
C GLY A 145 -11.69 17.11 5.44
N LYS A 146 -11.30 16.07 6.19
CA LYS A 146 -10.62 16.28 7.46
C LYS A 146 -9.31 16.98 7.11
N PRO A 147 -8.99 18.10 7.78
CA PRO A 147 -7.78 18.83 7.47
C PRO A 147 -6.54 17.94 7.64
N VAL A 148 -5.50 18.19 6.86
CA VAL A 148 -4.26 17.39 6.86
C VAL A 148 -3.67 17.23 8.28
N TYR A 149 -3.84 18.23 9.16
CA TYR A 149 -3.40 18.16 10.55
C TYR A 149 -4.08 17.04 11.36
N TYR A 150 -5.29 16.61 10.99
CA TYR A 150 -5.97 15.48 11.64
C TYR A 150 -5.23 14.16 11.37
N LEU A 151 -4.76 13.94 10.14
CA LEU A 151 -3.93 12.78 9.80
C LEU A 151 -2.59 12.83 10.54
N VAL A 152 -1.96 14.00 10.58
CA VAL A 152 -0.68 14.18 11.29
C VAL A 152 -0.84 13.90 12.79
N GLY A 153 -1.89 14.41 13.42
CA GLY A 153 -2.18 14.15 14.83
C GLY A 153 -2.40 12.67 15.13
N HIS A 154 -3.19 11.98 14.29
CA HIS A 154 -3.44 10.55 14.44
C HIS A 154 -2.18 9.70 14.20
N PHE A 155 -1.34 10.10 13.24
CA PHE A 155 -0.06 9.45 12.98
C PHE A 155 0.88 9.59 14.18
N VAL A 156 1.00 10.80 14.73
CA VAL A 156 1.85 11.05 15.89
C VAL A 156 1.34 10.26 17.11
N SER A 157 0.04 10.30 17.40
CA SER A 157 -0.52 9.58 18.55
C SER A 157 -0.36 8.06 18.43
N GLY A 158 -0.53 7.51 17.22
CA GLY A 158 -0.49 6.07 16.98
C GLY A 158 0.92 5.49 16.85
N PHE A 159 1.91 6.31 16.54
CA PHE A 159 3.29 5.90 16.31
C PHE A 159 4.24 6.31 17.45
N LEU A 160 3.71 6.88 18.53
CA LEU A 160 4.43 7.04 19.80
C LEU A 160 4.83 5.65 20.36
N PRO A 161 6.05 5.52 20.92
CA PRO A 161 7.07 6.56 21.14
C PRO A 161 7.99 6.82 19.93
N TRP A 162 7.91 6.01 18.89
CA TRP A 162 8.84 5.98 17.76
C TRP A 162 8.82 7.23 16.87
N CYS A 163 7.81 8.11 17.00
CA CYS A 163 7.81 9.44 16.39
C CYS A 163 9.06 10.26 16.71
N LEU A 164 9.67 10.08 17.89
CA LEU A 164 10.90 10.78 18.28
C LEU A 164 12.11 10.39 17.42
N LEU A 165 12.07 9.22 16.79
CA LEU A 165 13.12 8.76 15.88
C LEU A 165 12.96 9.27 14.44
N VAL A 166 11.82 9.90 14.12
CA VAL A 166 11.52 10.42 12.78
C VAL A 166 12.43 11.60 12.40
N PRO A 167 12.64 12.63 13.24
CA PRO A 167 13.57 13.72 12.92
C PRO A 167 15.03 13.27 12.68
N PRO A 168 15.65 12.41 13.53
CA PRO A 168 17.00 11.92 13.25
C PRO A 168 17.06 11.01 12.02
N ALA A 169 16.03 10.20 11.75
CA ALA A 169 15.97 9.40 10.52
C ALA A 169 15.88 10.27 9.26
N LEU A 170 15.08 11.34 9.29
CA LEU A 170 15.00 12.36 8.24
C LEU A 170 16.32 13.11 8.08
N ALA A 171 16.97 13.51 9.18
CA ALA A 171 18.26 14.19 9.13
C ALA A 171 19.37 13.30 8.55
N ALA A 172 19.41 12.02 8.93
CA ALA A 172 20.32 11.02 8.37
C ALA A 172 20.05 10.80 6.87
N PHE A 173 18.77 10.66 6.49
CA PHE A 173 18.37 10.62 5.08
C PHE A 173 18.86 11.85 4.34
N TRP A 174 18.56 13.06 4.83
CA TRP A 174 18.92 14.34 4.23
C TRP A 174 20.43 14.51 4.02
N ARG A 175 21.25 14.01 4.96
CA ARG A 175 22.71 14.01 4.86
C ARG A 175 23.24 12.98 3.87
N SER A 176 22.64 11.79 3.80
CA SER A 176 23.06 10.70 2.91
C SER A 176 22.41 10.73 1.52
N ARG A 177 21.65 11.78 1.15
CA ARG A 177 21.03 11.90 -0.19
C ARG A 177 22.05 12.02 -1.33
N ARG A 178 23.29 12.43 -1.01
CA ARG A 178 24.40 12.49 -1.97
C ARG A 178 25.15 11.17 -2.11
N ASP A 179 24.97 10.22 -1.20
CA ASP A 179 25.65 8.92 -1.21
C ASP A 179 24.73 7.79 -1.71
N ALA A 180 25.35 6.75 -2.27
CA ALA A 180 24.65 5.51 -2.64
C ALA A 180 23.97 4.81 -1.43
N SER A 181 24.27 5.23 -0.19
CA SER A 181 23.65 4.75 1.05
C SER A 181 22.26 5.34 1.35
N GLY A 182 21.85 6.46 0.72
CA GLY A 182 20.49 6.99 0.83
C GLY A 182 19.44 6.18 0.06
N ARG A 183 19.89 5.22 -0.76
CA ARG A 183 19.07 4.42 -1.67
C ARG A 183 17.99 3.55 -0.99
N PRO A 184 18.26 2.82 0.11
CA PRO A 184 17.23 2.03 0.81
C PRO A 184 16.19 2.87 1.58
N MET A 185 16.50 4.13 1.92
CA MET A 185 15.57 5.01 2.67
C MET A 185 14.54 5.74 1.79
N LEU A 186 14.75 5.78 0.48
CA LEU A 186 13.83 6.44 -0.46
C LEU A 186 12.45 5.77 -0.50
N LEU A 187 12.39 4.45 -0.37
CA LEU A 187 11.13 3.72 -0.49
C LEU A 187 10.17 3.95 0.69
N PRO A 188 10.61 3.90 1.97
CA PRO A 188 9.78 4.31 3.11
C PRO A 188 9.31 5.77 3.03
N VAL A 189 10.15 6.68 2.54
CA VAL A 189 9.80 8.10 2.40
C VAL A 189 8.76 8.32 1.31
N VAL A 190 8.94 7.71 0.14
CA VAL A 190 7.94 7.75 -0.95
C VAL A 190 6.63 7.11 -0.49
N TRP A 191 6.69 5.99 0.23
CA TRP A 191 5.51 5.37 0.82
C TRP A 191 4.74 6.34 1.73
N LEU A 192 5.44 6.99 2.65
CA LEU A 192 4.83 7.90 3.62
C LEU A 192 4.25 9.14 2.93
N LEU A 193 4.94 9.70 1.93
CA LEU A 193 4.45 10.84 1.16
C LEU A 193 3.24 10.49 0.30
N THR A 194 3.24 9.35 -0.38
CA THR A 194 2.12 8.93 -1.24
C THR A 194 0.85 8.60 -0.45
N VAL A 195 0.98 8.19 0.82
CA VAL A 195 -0.19 7.91 1.69
C VAL A 195 -0.74 9.20 2.33
N LEU A 196 0.06 10.26 2.44
CA LEU A 196 -0.36 11.54 3.02
C LEU A 196 -1.04 12.49 2.02
N VAL A 197 -0.85 12.27 0.71
CA VAL A 197 -1.49 13.01 -0.40
C VAL A 197 -2.84 12.38 -0.71
#